data_AF-A0A3L8CMV0-F1
#
_entry.id   AF-A0A3L8CMV0-F1
#
_cell.length_a   1.000
_cell.length_b   1.000
_cell.length_c   1.000
_cell.angle_alpha   90.00
_cell.angle_beta   90.00
_cell.angle_gamma   90.00
#
_symmetry.space_group_name_H-M   'P 1'
#
loop_
_entity.id
_entity.type
_entity.pdbx_description
1 polymer ?
#
loop_
_entity_poly.entity_id
_entity_poly.type
_entity_poly.pdbx_seq_one_letter_code
_entity_poly.pdbx_strand_id
1 'polypeptide(L)' 'MMSRTFETDEDEMIYHLELHRDTISWLCEQLDRKGIKNRRTRGNSAEGDILLIKPEDAEIVRQMIRELHKTFNE' A
#
# COMPACT_ATOMS: atom_id res chain seq x y z
N MET A 1 3.01 -10.64 16.16
CA MET A 1 2.78 -11.17 14.80
C MET A 1 2.10 -12.52 14.87
N MET A 2 0.95 -12.69 14.21
CA MET A 2 0.44 -14.04 13.90
C MET A 2 1.31 -14.61 12.79
N SER A 3 2.05 -15.68 13.08
CA SER A 3 2.78 -16.45 12.06
C SER A 3 1.76 -17.16 11.16
N ARG A 4 1.45 -16.56 10.01
CA ARG A 4 0.74 -17.28 8.94
C ARG A 4 1.69 -18.30 8.34
N THR A 5 1.23 -19.54 8.27
CA THR A 5 1.88 -20.62 7.54
C THR A 5 1.35 -20.59 6.12
N PHE A 6 2.22 -20.38 5.12
CA PHE A 6 1.87 -20.52 3.72
C PHE A 6 2.04 -21.99 3.32
N GLU A 7 1.04 -22.59 2.68
CA GLU A 7 1.08 -24.00 2.26
C GLU A 7 1.79 -24.16 0.91
N THR A 8 1.72 -23.14 0.06
CA THR A 8 2.37 -23.07 -1.25
C THR A 8 3.03 -21.71 -1.52
N ASP A 9 3.93 -21.69 -2.50
CA ASP A 9 4.50 -20.48 -3.10
C ASP A 9 3.43 -19.61 -3.78
N GLU A 10 2.40 -20.23 -4.36
CA GLU A 10 1.23 -19.53 -4.89
C GLU A 10 0.44 -18.79 -3.79
N ASP A 11 0.26 -19.40 -2.61
CA ASP A 11 -0.44 -18.78 -1.47
C ASP A 11 0.33 -17.57 -0.93
N GLU A 12 1.66 -17.69 -0.82
CA GLU A 12 2.54 -16.59 -0.43
C GLU A 12 2.43 -15.43 -1.42
N MET A 13 2.46 -15.74 -2.73
CA MET A 13 2.30 -14.73 -3.78
C MET A 13 0.93 -14.03 -3.71
N ILE A 14 -0.17 -14.79 -3.55
CA ILE A 14 -1.52 -14.25 -3.39
C ILE A 14 -1.58 -13.32 -2.18
N TYR A 15 -1.04 -13.76 -1.04
CA TYR A 15 -1.00 -12.94 0.17
C TYR A 15 -0.26 -11.61 -0.04
N HIS A 16 0.90 -11.63 -0.70
CA HIS A 16 1.64 -10.40 -0.99
C HIS A 16 0.85 -9.44 -1.90
N LEU A 17 0.16 -9.97 -2.91
CA LEU A 17 -0.69 -9.17 -3.79
C LEU A 17 -1.88 -8.56 -3.06
N GLU A 18 -2.54 -9.33 -2.18
CA GLU A 18 -3.63 -8.84 -1.33
C GLU A 18 -3.17 -7.76 -0.36
N LEU A 19 -2.04 -7.98 0.32
CA LEU A 19 -1.45 -7.02 1.23
C LEU A 19 -1.12 -5.70 0.51
N HIS A 20 -0.53 -5.79 -0.69
CA HIS A 20 -0.24 -4.62 -1.50
C HIS A 20 -1.50 -3.86 -1.90
N ARG A 21 -2.53 -4.57 -2.40
CA ARG A 21 -3.84 -4.00 -2.77
C ARG A 21 -4.47 -3.29 -1.59
N ASP A 22 -4.47 -3.91 -0.42
CA ASP A 22 -5.15 -3.38 0.78
C ASP A 22 -4.39 -2.18 1.34
N THR A 23 -3.04 -2.23 1.33
CA THR A 23 -2.18 -1.11 1.75
C THR A 23 -2.40 0.13 0.90
N ILE A 24 -2.42 -0.01 -0.43
CA ILE A 24 -2.65 1.12 -1.34
C ILE A 24 -4.07 1.66 -1.20
N SER A 25 -5.06 0.79 -1.01
CA SER A 25 -6.45 1.21 -0.83
C SER A 25 -6.59 2.03 0.46
N TRP A 26 -6.01 1.55 1.56
CA TRP A 26 -5.94 2.28 2.83
C TRP A 26 -5.25 3.64 2.67
N LEU A 27 -4.10 3.69 1.97
CA LEU A 27 -3.36 4.92 1.77
C LEU A 27 -4.17 5.95 0.98
N CYS A 28 -4.87 5.54 -0.09
CA CYS A 28 -5.75 6.43 -0.86
C CYS A 28 -6.84 7.04 0.04
N GLU A 29 -7.49 6.22 0.88
CA GLU A 29 -8.51 6.71 1.82
C GLU A 29 -7.94 7.72 2.82
N GLN A 30 -6.73 7.50 3.34
CA GLN A 30 -6.11 8.45 4.26
C GLN A 30 -5.74 9.77 3.57
N LEU A 31 -5.28 9.72 2.31
CA LEU A 31 -4.99 10.91 1.52
C LEU A 31 -6.28 11.69 1.22
N ASP A 32 -7.36 11.01 0.86
CA ASP A 32 -8.67 11.64 0.62
C ASP A 32 -9.19 12.34 1.89
N ARG A 33 -9.07 11.71 3.06
CA ARG A 33 -9.43 12.33 4.35
C ARG A 33 -8.61 13.58 4.68
N LYS A 34 -7.36 13.64 4.22
CA LYS A 34 -6.48 14.80 4.37
C LYS A 34 -6.66 15.85 3.26
N GLY A 35 -7.53 15.60 2.29
CA GLY A 35 -7.75 16.49 1.14
C GLY A 35 -6.60 16.46 0.12
N ILE A 36 -5.73 15.45 0.17
CA ILE A 36 -4.59 15.29 -0.73
C ILE A 36 -5.06 14.60 -2.00
N LYS A 37 -4.91 15.30 -3.13
CA LYS A 37 -5.26 14.73 -4.44
C LYS A 37 -4.34 13.58 -4.77
N ASN A 38 -4.92 12.41 -4.99
CA ASN A 38 -4.22 11.20 -5.35
C ASN A 38 -4.95 10.49 -6.50
N ARG A 39 -4.21 9.68 -7.26
CA ARG A 39 -4.77 8.83 -8.31
C ARG A 39 -3.99 7.52 -8.37
N ARG A 40 -4.65 6.43 -8.02
CA ARG A 40 -4.15 5.07 -8.30
C ARG A 40 -4.29 4.77 -9.79
N THR A 41 -3.22 4.28 -10.41
CA THR A 41 -3.29 3.67 -11.73
C THR A 41 -3.95 2.30 -11.61
N ARG A 42 -4.93 2.00 -12.48
CA ARG A 42 -5.59 0.69 -12.52
C ARG A 42 -5.25 0.05 -13.85
N GLY A 43 -4.35 -0.90 -13.80
CA GLY A 43 -3.99 -1.74 -14.93
C GLY A 43 -3.18 -2.86 -14.32
N ASN A 44 -3.68 -4.10 -14.42
CA ASN A 44 -3.00 -5.32 -14.01
C ASN A 44 -1.57 -5.37 -14.60
N SER A 45 -0.64 -4.66 -13.97
CA SER A 45 0.76 -4.59 -14.33
C SER A 45 1.51 -5.49 -13.38
N ALA A 46 2.42 -6.29 -13.91
CA ALA A 46 3.35 -7.06 -13.10
C ALA A 46 4.22 -6.17 -12.19
N GLU A 47 4.32 -4.86 -12.51
CA GLU A 47 5.03 -3.87 -11.71
C GLU A 47 4.20 -3.28 -10.56
N GLY A 48 2.94 -3.73 -10.41
CA GLY A 48 2.05 -3.29 -9.34
C GLY A 48 1.29 -1.99 -9.64
N ASP A 49 0.58 -1.49 -8.62
CA ASP A 49 -0.17 -0.24 -8.72
C ASP A 49 0.74 0.97 -8.46
N ILE A 50 0.69 1.95 -9.36
CA ILE A 50 1.37 3.24 -9.16
C ILE A 50 0.38 4.24 -8.54
N LEU A 51 0.77 4.84 -7.42
CA LEU A 51 0.06 5.95 -6.79
C LEU A 51 0.63 7.28 -7.30
N LEU A 52 -0.18 8.04 -8.03
CA LEU A 52 0.15 9.38 -8.49
C LEU A 52 -0.29 10.39 -7.43
N ILE A 53 0.64 11.22 -7.01
CA ILE A 53 0.45 12.34 -6.07
C ILE A 53 1.13 13.58 -6.63
N LYS A 54 0.83 14.74 -6.05
CA LYS A 54 1.59 15.94 -6.39
C LYS A 54 2.99 15.91 -5.74
N PRO A 55 4.01 16.52 -6.36
CA PRO A 55 5.35 16.56 -5.79
C PRO A 55 5.42 17.17 -4.39
N GLU A 56 4.61 18.20 -4.12
CA GLU A 56 4.56 18.86 -2.80
C GLU A 56 4.08 17.94 -1.67
N ASP A 57 3.27 16.92 -1.99
CA ASP A 57 2.70 16.00 -1.02
C ASP A 57 3.59 14.77 -0.77
N ALA A 58 4.69 14.62 -1.52
CA ALA A 58 5.52 13.43 -1.52
C ALA A 58 6.12 13.09 -0.14
N GLU A 59 6.56 14.11 0.61
CA GLU A 59 7.15 13.89 1.93
C GLU A 59 6.09 13.43 2.95
N ILE A 60 4.87 13.99 2.88
CA ILE A 60 3.76 13.59 3.75
C ILE A 60 3.38 12.14 3.48
N VAL A 61 3.25 11.75 2.21
CA VAL A 61 2.91 10.38 1.82
C VAL A 61 4.00 9.40 2.28
N ARG A 62 5.28 9.75 2.16
CA ARG A 62 6.39 8.94 2.67
C ARG A 62 6.33 8.74 4.18
N GLN A 63 6.01 9.78 4.94
CA GLN A 63 5.89 9.69 6.39
C GLN A 63 4.74 8.75 6.78
N MET A 64 3.59 8.85 6.12
CA MET A 64 2.45 7.96 6.37
C MET A 64 2.78 6.49 6.11
N ILE A 65 3.51 6.18 5.04
CA ILE A 65 3.96 4.81 4.74
C ILE A 65 4.94 4.32 5.83
N ARG A 66 5.85 5.18 6.29
CA ARG A 66 6.77 4.83 7.39
C ARG A 66 6.04 4.55 8.70
N GLU A 67 5.04 5.35 9.05
CA GLU A 67 4.20 5.15 10.24
C GLU A 67 3.41 3.84 10.16
N LEU A 68 2.87 3.53 8.98
CA LEU A 68 2.21 2.26 8.72
C LEU A 68 3.18 1.09 8.96
N HIS A 69 4.37 1.13 8.37
CA HIS A 69 5.37 0.08 8.55
C HIS A 69 5.78 -0.10 10.01
N LYS A 70 5.91 0.98 10.80
CA LYS A 70 6.18 0.87 12.24
C LYS A 70 5.04 0.17 12.99
N THR A 71 3.80 0.48 12.64
CA THR A 71 2.61 -0.08 13.31
C THR A 71 2.45 -1.59 13.09
N PHE A 72 2.95 -2.12 11.96
CA PHE A 72 2.79 -3.53 11.60
C PHE A 72 4.06 -4.39 11.74
N ASN A 73 5.24 -3.78 11.84
CA ASN A 73 6.52 -4.48 11.97
C ASN A 73 7.20 -4.36 13.35
N GLU A 74 6.64 -3.61 14.31
CA GLU A 74 6.99 -3.70 15.74
C GLU A 74 6.15 -4.77 16.46
#